data_AF-A0A1B8D9M8-F1
#
_entry.id   AF-A0A1B8D9M8-F1
#
_cell.length_a   1.000
_cell.length_b   1.000
_cell.length_c   1.000
_cell.angle_alpha   90.00
_cell.angle_beta   90.00
_cell.angle_gamma   90.00
#
_symmetry.space_group_name_H-M   'P 1'
#
loop_
_entity.id
_entity.type
_entity.pdbx_description
1 polymer ?
#
loop_
_entity_poly.entity_id
_entity_poly.type
_entity_poly.pdbx_seq_one_letter_code
_entity_poly.pdbx_strand_id
1 'polypeptide(L)'
;MVQSVDFVVPDDLVVAAESALQNKGLADCSEAESCTAVVETRTSPPPAAHLHIDAEMTVSIYTQSSTLWFLPGLALNQIFCSPDFILASDSRLPPPRPGRGHGAFQISPFPVYIPIAHRLLEAFVRLVTKSPNRKYKCFAIAMVTYIGEYVDGDGLLDEANVERRCREFYSGLKNGRKPMRSLVKDLEASFANPTN
;
A
#
# COMPACT_ATOMS: atom_id res chain seq x y z
N MET A 1 15.91 7.22 -0.56
CA MET A 1 15.30 8.15 -1.52
C MET A 1 13.95 7.56 -1.93
N VAL A 2 12.91 8.38 -2.11
CA VAL A 2 11.59 7.90 -2.58
C VAL A 2 11.70 7.70 -4.09
N GLN A 3 11.38 6.50 -4.58
CA GLN A 3 11.52 6.14 -6.00
C GLN A 3 10.18 6.12 -6.75
N SER A 4 9.05 6.17 -6.03
CA SER A 4 7.73 6.30 -6.64
C SER A 4 6.74 7.02 -5.74
N VAL A 5 5.70 7.57 -6.37
CA VAL A 5 4.46 8.00 -5.72
C VAL A 5 3.34 7.13 -6.25
N ASP A 6 2.70 6.38 -5.35
CA ASP A 6 1.69 5.40 -5.73
C ASP A 6 0.29 5.89 -5.31
N PHE A 7 -0.61 6.03 -6.28
CA PHE A 7 -2.01 6.36 -6.07
C PHE A 7 -2.89 5.13 -6.24
N VAL A 8 -3.90 5.00 -5.39
CA VAL A 8 -5.01 4.05 -5.60
C VAL A 8 -6.24 4.86 -5.95
N VAL A 9 -6.91 4.49 -7.04
CA VAL A 9 -8.12 5.19 -7.53
C VAL A 9 -9.27 4.20 -7.72
N PRO A 10 -10.54 4.67 -7.71
CA PRO A 10 -11.65 3.89 -8.23
C PRO A 10 -11.34 3.35 -9.63
N ASP A 11 -11.68 2.08 -9.87
CA ASP A 11 -11.37 1.37 -11.11
C ASP A 11 -11.83 2.11 -12.38
N ASP A 12 -12.98 2.76 -12.32
CA ASP A 12 -13.58 3.55 -13.41
C ASP A 12 -12.88 4.89 -13.66
N LEU A 13 -12.03 5.35 -12.73
CA LEU A 13 -11.31 6.62 -12.82
C LEU A 13 -9.85 6.49 -13.25
N VAL A 14 -9.35 5.28 -13.55
CA VAL A 14 -7.95 5.05 -13.95
C VAL A 14 -7.55 5.93 -15.15
N VAL A 15 -8.34 5.90 -16.23
CA VAL A 15 -8.07 6.67 -17.46
C VAL A 15 -8.10 8.17 -17.19
N ALA A 16 -9.05 8.63 -16.37
CA ALA A 16 -9.16 10.03 -16.00
C ALA A 16 -7.97 10.50 -15.14
N ALA A 17 -7.51 9.66 -14.22
CA ALA A 17 -6.35 9.93 -13.37
C ALA A 17 -5.05 9.99 -14.19
N GLU A 18 -4.85 9.03 -15.10
CA GLU A 18 -3.71 9.02 -16.02
C GLU A 18 -3.70 10.28 -16.90
N SER A 19 -4.84 10.59 -17.53
CA SER A 19 -4.99 11.81 -18.35
C SER A 19 -4.72 13.08 -17.54
N ALA A 20 -5.12 13.14 -16.27
CA ALA A 20 -4.87 14.28 -15.41
C ALA A 20 -3.36 14.48 -15.15
N LEU A 21 -2.59 13.40 -15.00
CA LEU A 21 -1.14 13.44 -14.84
C LEU A 21 -0.43 13.83 -16.14
N GLN A 22 -0.85 13.28 -17.28
CA GLN A 22 -0.33 13.66 -18.60
C GLN A 22 -0.55 15.16 -18.89
N ASN A 23 -1.73 15.68 -18.55
CA ASN A 23 -2.06 17.10 -18.68
C ASN A 23 -1.20 18.00 -17.77
N LYS A 24 -0.52 17.43 -16.76
CA LYS A 24 0.49 18.13 -15.94
C LYS A 24 1.91 18.01 -16.49
N GLY A 25 2.06 17.41 -17.67
CA GLY A 25 3.34 17.25 -18.37
C GLY A 25 4.14 16.03 -17.94
N LEU A 26 3.54 15.09 -17.19
CA LEU A 26 4.20 13.82 -16.91
C LEU A 26 4.23 12.98 -18.18
N ALA A 27 5.38 12.37 -18.46
CA ALA A 27 5.59 11.59 -19.67
C ALA A 27 5.20 10.13 -19.46
N ASP A 28 4.69 9.53 -20.54
CA ASP A 28 4.53 8.08 -20.62
C ASP A 28 5.90 7.39 -20.51
N CYS A 29 5.90 6.13 -20.09
CA CYS A 29 7.10 5.33 -20.06
C CYS A 29 7.59 5.03 -21.49
N SER A 30 8.76 5.59 -21.83
CA SER A 30 9.39 5.37 -23.13
C SER A 30 10.10 4.01 -23.26
N GLU A 31 10.42 3.35 -22.14
CA GLU A 31 11.19 2.10 -22.13
C GLU A 31 10.55 1.02 -21.23
N ALA A 32 9.41 0.47 -21.65
CA ALA A 32 8.69 -0.52 -20.85
C ALA A 32 9.51 -1.79 -20.51
N GLU A 33 10.46 -2.18 -21.37
CA GLU A 33 11.28 -3.38 -21.17
C GLU A 33 12.38 -3.21 -20.10
N SER A 34 12.88 -1.98 -19.91
CA SER A 34 13.92 -1.65 -18.92
C SER A 34 13.34 -1.03 -17.65
N CYS A 35 12.11 -0.48 -17.72
CA CYS A 35 11.48 0.22 -16.60
C CYS A 35 11.09 -0.73 -15.47
N THR A 36 11.71 -0.53 -14.30
CA THR A 36 11.47 -1.33 -13.09
C THR A 36 10.02 -1.26 -12.57
N ALA A 37 9.25 -0.24 -12.99
CA ALA A 37 7.84 -0.10 -12.67
C ALA A 37 6.96 -1.16 -13.34
N VAL A 38 7.36 -1.67 -14.52
CA VAL A 38 6.51 -2.56 -15.35
C VAL A 38 7.22 -3.78 -15.95
N VAL A 39 8.53 -3.90 -15.80
CA VAL A 39 9.30 -5.08 -16.28
C VAL A 39 8.71 -6.40 -15.77
N GLU A 40 8.74 -7.44 -16.61
CA GLU A 40 8.12 -8.75 -16.30
C GLU A 40 8.64 -9.40 -15.01
N THR A 41 9.92 -9.17 -14.71
CA THR A 41 10.66 -9.67 -13.54
C THR A 41 10.26 -8.97 -12.24
N ARG A 42 9.40 -7.94 -12.30
CA ARG A 42 8.88 -7.23 -11.12
C ARG A 42 8.24 -8.20 -10.12
N THR A 43 8.61 -8.05 -8.86
CA THR A 43 8.18 -8.91 -7.75
C THR A 43 7.04 -8.31 -6.92
N SER A 44 6.56 -7.12 -7.27
CA SER A 44 5.39 -6.46 -6.70
C SER A 44 4.26 -6.36 -7.73
N PRO A 45 3.01 -6.11 -7.30
CA PRO A 45 1.90 -5.92 -8.22
C PRO A 45 2.19 -4.81 -9.25
N PRO A 46 1.91 -5.05 -10.55
CA PRO A 46 2.05 -4.02 -11.56
C PRO A 46 0.96 -2.96 -11.39
N PRO A 47 1.27 -1.68 -11.68
CA PRO A 47 0.26 -0.64 -11.72
C PRO A 47 -0.64 -0.80 -12.96
N ALA A 48 -1.82 -0.18 -12.92
CA ALA A 48 -2.73 -0.08 -14.07
C ALA A 48 -2.24 0.94 -15.10
N ALA A 49 -1.63 2.03 -14.62
CA ALA A 49 -0.95 3.03 -15.42
C ALA A 49 0.27 3.55 -14.64
N HIS A 50 1.32 3.99 -15.34
CA HIS A 50 2.47 4.62 -14.70
C HIS A 50 3.09 5.67 -15.62
N LEU A 51 3.63 6.72 -15.02
CA LEU A 51 4.27 7.85 -15.69
C LEU A 51 5.58 8.20 -15.00
N HIS A 52 6.42 8.96 -15.68
CA HIS A 52 7.69 9.42 -15.16
C HIS A 52 7.63 10.91 -14.76
N ILE A 53 8.09 11.20 -13.54
CA ILE A 53 8.47 12.57 -13.14
C ILE A 53 9.85 12.88 -13.70
N ASP A 54 10.77 11.92 -13.58
CA ASP A 54 12.10 11.95 -14.18
C ASP A 54 12.59 10.51 -14.48
N ALA A 55 13.88 10.36 -14.79
CA ALA A 55 14.48 9.06 -15.15
C ALA A 55 14.42 8.02 -14.03
N GLU A 56 14.35 8.43 -12.77
CA GLU A 56 14.36 7.54 -11.59
C GLU A 56 13.01 7.50 -10.86
N MET A 57 12.27 8.61 -10.86
CA MET A 57 11.05 8.78 -10.09
C MET A 57 9.80 8.58 -10.94
N THR A 58 8.94 7.66 -10.49
CA THR A 58 7.69 7.32 -11.17
C THR A 58 6.46 7.73 -10.37
N VAL A 59 5.35 7.90 -11.08
CA VAL A 59 4.01 7.95 -10.50
C VAL A 59 3.23 6.75 -11.00
N SER A 60 2.71 5.95 -10.08
CA SER A 60 1.97 4.74 -10.39
C SER A 60 0.51 4.86 -9.98
N ILE A 61 -0.40 4.39 -10.83
CA ILE A 61 -1.83 4.34 -10.58
C ILE A 61 -2.24 2.88 -10.42
N TYR A 62 -2.85 2.55 -9.29
CA TYR A 62 -3.37 1.24 -8.96
C TYR A 62 -4.89 1.27 -8.86
N THR A 63 -5.55 0.18 -9.26
CA THR A 63 -6.99 0.05 -9.08
C THR A 63 -7.34 -0.29 -7.64
N GLN A 64 -8.47 0.22 -7.15
CA GLN A 64 -8.99 -0.17 -5.84
C GLN A 64 -9.21 -1.68 -5.75
N SER A 65 -9.82 -2.29 -6.77
CA SER A 65 -10.15 -3.73 -6.77
C SER A 65 -8.93 -4.66 -6.69
N SER A 66 -7.76 -4.18 -7.11
CA SER A 66 -6.51 -4.94 -7.04
C SER A 66 -5.77 -4.71 -5.72
N THR A 67 -5.83 -3.50 -5.16
CA THR A 67 -4.95 -3.09 -4.05
C THR A 67 -5.68 -2.97 -2.71
N LEU A 68 -6.88 -2.39 -2.68
CA LEU A 68 -7.63 -2.06 -1.45
C LEU A 68 -9.06 -2.64 -1.48
N TRP A 69 -9.24 -3.81 -2.09
CA TRP A 69 -10.56 -4.44 -2.34
C TRP A 69 -11.40 -4.76 -1.10
N PHE A 70 -10.80 -4.71 0.10
CA PHE A 70 -11.46 -5.00 1.37
C PHE A 70 -11.89 -3.72 2.10
N LEU A 71 -11.56 -2.54 1.57
CA LEU A 71 -11.95 -1.24 2.11
C LEU A 71 -13.18 -0.70 1.38
N PRO A 72 -13.92 0.26 1.98
CA PRO A 72 -15.00 0.97 1.32
C PRO A 72 -14.55 1.64 0.02
N GLY A 73 -15.50 1.93 -0.87
CA GLY A 73 -15.23 2.62 -2.13
C GLY A 73 -14.47 3.95 -1.93
N LEU A 74 -13.62 4.28 -2.89
CA LEU A 74 -12.79 5.49 -2.88
C LEU A 74 -13.50 6.75 -3.41
N ALA A 75 -14.84 6.75 -3.42
CA ALA A 75 -15.59 7.97 -3.71
C ALA A 75 -15.36 9.01 -2.59
N LEU A 76 -15.20 10.30 -2.94
CA LEU A 76 -14.83 11.34 -1.96
C LEU A 76 -15.76 11.41 -0.75
N ASN A 77 -17.07 11.24 -0.95
CA ASN A 77 -18.08 11.22 0.11
C ASN A 77 -17.95 9.99 1.04
N GLN A 78 -17.38 8.89 0.56
CA GLN A 78 -17.14 7.68 1.34
C GLN A 78 -15.82 7.79 2.13
N ILE A 79 -14.77 8.34 1.50
CA ILE A 79 -13.47 8.52 2.15
C ILE A 79 -13.56 9.51 3.31
N PHE A 80 -14.22 10.66 3.10
CA PHE A 80 -14.29 11.73 4.10
C PHE A 80 -14.89 11.28 5.44
N CYS A 81 -15.86 10.36 5.39
CA CYS A 81 -16.53 9.83 6.59
C CYS A 81 -15.93 8.51 7.10
N SER A 82 -14.92 7.96 6.42
CA SER A 82 -14.41 6.63 6.73
C SER A 82 -13.33 6.68 7.82
N PRO A 83 -13.41 5.80 8.83
CA PRO A 83 -12.33 5.64 9.80
C PRO A 83 -11.11 4.93 9.22
N ASP A 84 -11.19 4.38 8.00
CA ASP A 84 -10.11 3.60 7.37
C ASP A 84 -9.03 4.47 6.71
N PHE A 85 -9.31 5.76 6.54
CA PHE A 85 -8.43 6.72 5.88
C PHE A 85 -8.14 7.91 6.79
N ILE A 86 -7.01 8.55 6.53
CA ILE A 86 -6.57 9.78 7.19
C ILE A 86 -6.04 10.74 6.15
N LEU A 87 -6.20 12.05 6.37
CA LEU A 87 -5.56 13.06 5.54
C LEU A 87 -4.04 12.93 5.65
N ALA A 88 -3.33 12.97 4.53
CA ALA A 88 -1.86 12.96 4.52
C ALA A 88 -1.26 14.18 5.25
N SER A 89 -2.04 15.25 5.44
CA SER A 89 -1.68 16.46 6.20
C SER A 89 -2.22 16.47 7.64
N ASP A 90 -2.78 15.36 8.13
CA ASP A 90 -3.35 15.28 9.47
C ASP A 90 -2.25 15.42 10.55
N SER A 91 -2.54 16.20 11.59
CA SER A 91 -1.58 16.49 12.68
C SER A 91 -1.21 15.27 13.53
N ARG A 92 -1.94 14.16 13.42
CA ARG A 92 -1.60 12.89 14.06
C ARG A 92 -0.42 12.20 13.39
N LEU A 93 -0.09 12.55 12.15
CA LEU A 93 1.06 12.01 11.43
C LEU A 93 2.37 12.66 11.93
N PRO A 94 3.48 11.91 11.96
CA PRO A 94 4.75 12.44 12.44
C PRO A 94 5.28 13.56 11.52
N PRO A 95 6.04 14.52 12.07
CA PRO A 95 6.74 15.51 11.26
C PRO A 95 7.86 14.83 10.43
N PRO A 96 8.41 15.53 9.42
CA PRO A 96 9.60 15.08 8.70
C PRO A 96 10.74 14.77 9.68
N ARG A 97 11.39 13.61 9.49
CA ARG A 97 12.48 13.13 10.37
C ARG A 97 13.60 12.49 9.53
N PRO A 98 14.88 12.73 9.85
CA PRO A 98 15.99 12.07 9.16
C PRO A 98 15.84 10.55 9.16
N GLY A 99 15.93 9.93 7.99
CA GLY A 99 15.78 8.47 7.83
C GLY A 99 14.35 7.92 7.98
N ARG A 100 13.32 8.77 8.09
CA ARG A 100 11.90 8.39 8.27
C ARG A 100 10.94 9.06 7.26
N GLY A 101 11.47 9.58 6.15
CA GLY A 101 10.70 10.20 5.08
C GLY A 101 10.20 11.61 5.39
N HIS A 102 9.29 12.12 4.56
CA HIS A 102 8.81 13.50 4.60
C HIS A 102 7.75 13.77 5.68
N GLY A 103 7.22 12.73 6.34
CA GLY A 103 6.16 12.90 7.35
C GLY A 103 4.86 13.46 6.77
N ALA A 104 4.10 14.16 7.60
CA ALA A 104 2.84 14.79 7.21
C ALA A 104 3.02 15.81 6.06
N PHE A 105 2.11 15.78 5.10
CA PHE A 105 2.06 16.74 4.00
C PHE A 105 1.63 18.12 4.50
N GLN A 106 1.98 19.14 3.72
CA GLN A 106 1.41 20.48 3.93
C GLN A 106 -0.08 20.47 3.59
N ILE A 107 -0.85 21.29 4.30
CA ILE A 107 -2.28 21.50 4.01
C ILE A 107 -2.40 22.06 2.59
N SER A 108 -3.29 21.45 1.80
CA SER A 108 -3.49 21.77 0.38
C SER A 108 -4.98 21.82 0.06
N PRO A 109 -5.42 22.65 -0.91
CA PRO A 109 -6.79 22.60 -1.43
C PRO A 109 -7.10 21.28 -2.15
N PHE A 110 -6.09 20.47 -2.48
CA PHE A 110 -6.22 19.14 -3.06
C PHE A 110 -5.87 18.10 -1.99
N PRO A 111 -6.85 17.62 -1.19
CA PRO A 111 -6.58 16.70 -0.10
C PRO A 111 -6.12 15.34 -0.65
N VAL A 112 -5.04 14.82 -0.07
CA VAL A 112 -4.58 13.45 -0.29
C VAL A 112 -4.96 12.63 0.93
N TYR A 113 -5.60 11.49 0.71
CA TYR A 113 -5.94 10.53 1.76
C TYR A 113 -5.03 9.32 1.66
N ILE A 114 -4.61 8.81 2.80
CA ILE A 114 -3.83 7.59 2.93
C ILE A 114 -4.58 6.60 3.83
N PRO A 115 -4.42 5.28 3.64
CA PRO A 115 -4.91 4.32 4.61
C PRO A 115 -4.27 4.57 5.97
N ILE A 116 -5.03 4.42 7.06
CA ILE A 116 -4.43 4.40 8.39
C ILE A 116 -3.47 3.22 8.53
N ALA A 117 -2.53 3.29 9.48
CA ALA A 117 -1.49 2.28 9.69
C ALA A 117 -2.05 0.84 9.76
N HIS A 118 -3.17 0.65 10.46
CA HIS A 118 -3.84 -0.66 10.58
C HIS A 118 -4.27 -1.22 9.23
N ARG A 119 -4.90 -0.39 8.40
CA ARG A 119 -5.38 -0.79 7.07
C ARG A 119 -4.26 -1.00 6.08
N LEU A 120 -3.19 -0.20 6.18
CA LEU A 120 -1.99 -0.40 5.39
C LEU A 120 -1.33 -1.75 5.71
N LEU A 121 -1.20 -2.09 6.99
CA LEU A 121 -0.71 -3.42 7.41
C LEU A 121 -1.61 -4.54 6.88
N GLU A 122 -2.92 -4.41 7.06
CA GLU A 122 -3.88 -5.40 6.56
C GLU A 122 -3.81 -5.59 5.05
N ALA A 123 -3.60 -4.52 4.28
CA ALA A 123 -3.44 -4.60 2.83
C ALA A 123 -2.24 -5.48 2.45
N PHE A 124 -1.08 -5.27 3.07
CA PHE A 124 0.10 -6.09 2.80
C PHE A 124 -0.06 -7.54 3.27
N VAL A 125 -0.66 -7.77 4.44
CA VAL A 125 -0.91 -9.13 4.92
C VAL A 125 -1.89 -9.88 4.00
N ARG A 126 -2.95 -9.22 3.53
CA ARG A 126 -3.89 -9.79 2.54
C ARG A 126 -3.22 -10.04 1.19
N LEU A 127 -2.23 -9.23 0.80
CA LEU A 127 -1.47 -9.47 -0.42
C LEU A 127 -0.65 -10.78 -0.34
N VAL A 128 -0.20 -11.18 0.86
CA VAL A 128 0.47 -12.48 1.05
C VAL A 128 -0.44 -13.64 0.63
N THR A 129 -1.75 -13.55 0.85
CA THR A 129 -2.69 -14.63 0.49
C THR A 129 -3.23 -14.51 -0.93
N LYS A 130 -3.53 -13.30 -1.41
CA LYS A 130 -4.08 -13.06 -2.76
C LYS A 130 -3.05 -13.19 -3.89
N SER A 131 -1.76 -13.32 -3.58
CA SER A 131 -0.69 -13.31 -4.58
C SER A 131 -0.79 -14.46 -5.60
N PRO A 132 -1.02 -14.17 -6.90
CA PRO A 132 -1.12 -15.19 -7.95
C PRO A 132 0.21 -15.91 -8.12
N ASN A 133 0.17 -17.25 -8.16
CA ASN A 133 1.37 -18.11 -8.24
C ASN A 133 2.47 -17.76 -7.23
N ARG A 134 2.10 -17.17 -6.08
CA ARG A 134 3.03 -16.69 -5.05
C ARG A 134 3.99 -15.56 -5.50
N LYS A 135 3.77 -14.94 -6.68
CA LYS A 135 4.68 -13.97 -7.32
C LYS A 135 5.06 -12.78 -6.42
N TYR A 136 4.11 -12.28 -5.63
CA TYR A 136 4.21 -11.08 -4.81
C TYR A 136 4.37 -11.35 -3.31
N LYS A 137 4.45 -12.63 -2.90
CA LYS A 137 4.48 -12.97 -1.46
C LYS A 137 5.71 -12.42 -0.76
N CYS A 138 6.89 -12.54 -1.37
CA CYS A 138 8.13 -12.04 -0.78
C CYS A 138 8.09 -10.50 -0.64
N PHE A 139 7.60 -9.80 -1.66
CA PHE A 139 7.38 -8.36 -1.61
C PHE A 139 6.42 -7.98 -0.48
N ALA A 140 5.26 -8.63 -0.41
CA ALA A 140 4.26 -8.35 0.62
C ALA A 140 4.82 -8.57 2.03
N ILE A 141 5.54 -9.67 2.26
CA ILE A 141 6.19 -9.94 3.55
C ILE A 141 7.24 -8.86 3.87
N ALA A 142 8.05 -8.44 2.89
CA ALA A 142 9.02 -7.36 3.09
C ALA A 142 8.33 -6.04 3.48
N MET A 143 7.19 -5.72 2.87
CA MET A 143 6.40 -4.54 3.25
C MET A 143 5.84 -4.66 4.67
N VAL A 144 5.37 -5.84 5.09
CA VAL A 144 4.96 -6.09 6.48
C VAL A 144 6.13 -5.87 7.45
N THR A 145 7.35 -6.30 7.10
CA THR A 145 8.53 -6.03 7.94
C THR A 145 8.86 -4.54 8.02
N TYR A 146 8.69 -3.78 6.93
CA TYR A 146 8.86 -2.32 6.96
C TYR A 146 7.81 -1.61 7.79
N ILE A 147 6.56 -2.08 7.80
CA ILE A 147 5.56 -1.57 8.75
C ILE A 147 6.06 -1.79 10.19
N GLY A 148 6.62 -2.96 10.49
CA GLY A 148 7.19 -3.23 11.81
C GLY A 148 8.34 -2.30 12.19
N GLU A 149 9.25 -2.03 11.26
CA GLU A 149 10.42 -1.20 11.52
C GLU A 149 10.09 0.31 11.59
N TYR A 150 9.26 0.82 10.69
CA TYR A 150 9.10 2.26 10.46
C TYR A 150 7.78 2.83 10.98
N VAL A 151 6.77 2.00 11.24
CA VAL A 151 5.44 2.44 11.70
C VAL A 151 5.20 1.98 13.12
N ASP A 152 5.28 0.67 13.38
CA ASP A 152 5.11 0.10 14.71
C ASP A 152 6.30 0.45 15.63
N GLY A 153 7.54 0.36 15.14
CA GLY A 153 8.73 0.77 15.88
C GLY A 153 8.72 2.24 16.34
N ASP A 154 7.92 3.08 15.69
CA ASP A 154 7.73 4.49 16.02
C ASP A 154 6.44 4.76 16.81
N GLY A 155 5.69 3.72 17.20
CA GLY A 155 4.47 3.81 18.00
C GLY A 155 3.22 4.27 17.25
N LEU A 156 3.22 4.21 15.91
CA LEU A 156 2.11 4.67 15.06
C LEU A 156 1.09 3.57 14.76
N LEU A 157 1.38 2.33 15.15
CA LEU A 157 0.50 1.17 14.97
C LEU A 157 -0.04 0.71 16.32
N ASP A 158 -1.35 0.80 16.50
CA ASP A 158 -2.04 0.07 17.58
C ASP A 158 -2.49 -1.31 17.09
N GLU A 159 -1.70 -2.36 17.39
CA GLU A 159 -2.01 -3.73 16.96
C GLU A 159 -3.44 -4.17 17.36
N ALA A 160 -4.03 -3.65 18.44
CA ALA A 160 -5.36 -4.04 18.90
C ALA A 160 -6.46 -3.75 17.86
N ASN A 161 -6.28 -2.73 17.02
CA ASN A 161 -7.23 -2.33 15.98
C ASN A 161 -7.03 -3.08 14.65
N VAL A 162 -5.98 -3.88 14.52
CA VAL A 162 -5.73 -4.70 13.32
C VAL A 162 -6.65 -5.91 13.33
N GLU A 163 -7.26 -6.22 12.18
CA GLU A 163 -8.10 -7.41 11.99
C GLU A 163 -7.39 -8.67 12.49
N ARG A 164 -8.11 -9.49 13.27
CA ARG A 164 -7.53 -10.59 14.05
C ARG A 164 -6.59 -11.49 13.23
N ARG A 165 -6.98 -11.91 12.03
CA ARG A 165 -6.15 -12.81 11.20
C ARG A 165 -4.85 -12.14 10.77
N CYS A 166 -4.93 -10.86 10.39
CA CYS A 166 -3.76 -10.08 10.01
C CYS A 166 -2.84 -9.84 11.22
N ARG A 167 -3.42 -9.54 12.39
CA ARG A 167 -2.70 -9.37 13.64
C ARG A 167 -1.94 -10.64 14.05
N GLU A 168 -2.58 -11.80 14.02
CA GLU A 168 -1.94 -13.06 14.39
C GLU A 168 -0.71 -13.37 13.52
N PHE A 169 -0.79 -13.13 12.21
CA PHE A 169 0.35 -13.24 11.32
C PHE A 169 1.44 -12.23 11.64
N TYR A 170 1.08 -10.95 11.81
CA TYR A 170 2.01 -9.88 12.12
C TYR A 170 2.75 -10.11 13.44
N SER A 171 2.01 -10.37 14.53
CA SER A 171 2.61 -10.66 15.84
C SER A 171 3.45 -11.95 15.81
N GLY A 172 3.05 -12.95 15.02
CA GLY A 172 3.84 -14.16 14.79
C GLY A 172 5.18 -13.88 14.11
N LEU A 173 5.18 -13.01 13.10
CA LEU A 173 6.36 -12.54 12.39
C LEU A 173 7.28 -11.71 13.31
N LYS A 174 6.71 -10.70 13.98
CA LYS A 174 7.41 -9.79 14.91
C LYS A 174 8.13 -10.52 16.03
N ASN A 175 7.48 -11.52 16.64
CA ASN A 175 8.04 -12.25 17.77
C ASN A 175 8.93 -13.44 17.39
N GLY A 176 9.05 -13.78 16.10
CA GLY A 176 9.86 -14.93 15.64
C GLY A 176 9.40 -16.28 16.19
N ARG A 177 8.17 -16.41 16.66
CA ARG A 177 7.69 -17.60 17.41
C ARG A 177 7.47 -18.85 16.54
N LYS A 178 7.35 -18.67 15.23
CA LYS A 178 7.09 -19.74 14.27
C LYS A 178 7.90 -19.53 13.00
N PRO A 179 8.31 -20.61 12.30
CA PRO A 179 8.90 -20.49 10.98
C PRO A 179 7.96 -19.77 10.00
N MET A 180 8.51 -18.93 9.12
CA MET A 180 7.75 -18.17 8.12
C MET A 180 6.77 -19.04 7.32
N ARG A 181 7.21 -20.25 6.92
CA ARG A 181 6.37 -21.19 6.17
C ARG A 181 5.11 -21.60 6.95
N SER A 182 5.21 -21.75 8.26
CA SER A 182 4.07 -22.09 9.12
C SER A 182 3.14 -20.89 9.28
N LEU A 183 3.69 -19.68 9.48
CA LEU A 183 2.90 -18.45 9.56
C LEU A 183 2.07 -18.22 8.28
N VAL A 184 2.68 -18.40 7.11
CA VAL A 184 1.98 -18.23 5.82
C VAL A 184 0.89 -19.29 5.65
N LYS A 185 1.12 -20.54 6.06
CA LYS A 185 0.09 -21.60 6.00
C LYS A 185 -1.10 -21.30 6.93
N ASP A 186 -0.81 -20.88 8.16
CA ASP A 186 -1.83 -20.52 9.15
C ASP A 186 -2.68 -19.34 8.60
N LEU A 187 -2.02 -18.33 8.01
CA LEU A 187 -2.69 -17.20 7.38
C LEU A 187 -3.57 -17.62 6.20
N GLU A 188 -3.04 -18.41 5.26
CA GLU A 188 -3.79 -18.93 4.11
C GLU A 188 -5.05 -19.70 4.56
N ALA A 189 -4.92 -20.56 5.58
CA ALA A 189 -6.05 -21.31 6.14
C ALA A 189 -7.11 -20.39 6.80
N SER A 190 -6.68 -19.32 7.47
CA SER A 190 -7.59 -18.37 8.13
C SER A 190 -8.45 -17.54 7.16
N PHE A 191 -7.98 -17.34 5.93
CA PHE A 191 -8.73 -16.66 4.87
C PHE A 191 -9.56 -17.63 4.01
N ALA A 192 -9.17 -18.90 3.94
CA ALA A 192 -9.94 -19.93 3.24
C ALA A 192 -11.20 -20.37 4.01
N ASN A 193 -11.14 -20.35 5.35
CA ASN A 193 -12.25 -20.68 6.22
C ASN A 193 -12.78 -19.39 6.86
N PRO A 194 -13.74 -18.67 6.25
CA PRO A 194 -14.39 -17.56 6.92
C PRO A 194 -15.03 -18.12 8.19
N THR A 195 -14.48 -17.76 9.35
CA THR A 195 -15.13 -18.05 10.62
C THR A 195 -16.42 -17.24 10.63
N ASN A 196 -17.56 -17.94 10.76
CA ASN A 196 -18.91 -17.38 10.89
C ASN A 196 -18.96 -16.23 11.91
#